data_AF-A0A936E735-F1
#
_entry.id   AF-A0A936E735-F1
#
_cell.length_a   1.000
_cell.length_b   1.000
_cell.length_c   1.000
_cell.angle_alpha   90.00
_cell.angle_beta   90.00
_cell.angle_gamma   90.00
#
_symmetry.space_group_name_H-M   'P 1'
#
loop_
_entity.id
_entity.type
_entity.pdbx_description
1 polymer ?
#
loop_
_entity_poly.entity_id
_entity_poly.type
_entity_poly.pdbx_seq_one_letter_code
_entity_poly.pdbx_strand_id
1 'polypeptide(L)'
;MGFDVLAGQLLTYWRVESAAVPNDLKAFVHLLDAQGEIAAQHDGWDAVPATLQIGDIIIQRHLLDTAAVPPPLTFRLGLYQFHTNQRLLTNTGAEWLIVETSDKGLETNDQ
;
A
#
# COMPACT_ATOMS: atom_id res chain seq x y z
N MET A 1 -0.89 -8.68 6.49
CA MET A 1 -1.04 -7.85 5.28
C MET A 1 -0.73 -8.74 4.09
N GLY A 2 -1.47 -8.61 2.98
CA GLY A 2 -1.18 -9.33 1.74
C GLY A 2 -1.29 -8.38 0.55
N PHE A 3 -0.79 -8.81 -0.61
CA PHE A 3 -0.94 -8.06 -1.86
C PHE A 3 -1.01 -9.01 -3.07
N ASP A 4 -1.71 -8.59 -4.13
CA ASP A 4 -1.68 -9.24 -5.44
C ASP A 4 -1.26 -8.24 -6.52
N VAL A 5 -0.39 -8.64 -7.46
CA VAL A 5 0.09 -7.77 -8.54
C VAL A 5 -0.21 -8.40 -9.89
N LEU A 6 -1.12 -7.75 -10.61
CA LEU A 6 -1.33 -7.94 -12.05
C LEU A 6 -0.74 -6.71 -12.75
N ALA A 7 -0.31 -6.82 -14.01
CA ALA A 7 0.25 -5.68 -14.74
C ALA A 7 -0.63 -4.42 -14.60
N GLY A 8 -0.09 -3.34 -14.01
CA GLY A 8 -0.81 -2.08 -13.74
C GLY A 8 -1.77 -2.06 -12.54
N GLN A 9 -1.84 -3.13 -11.74
CA GLN A 9 -2.76 -3.24 -10.62
C GLN A 9 -2.11 -3.86 -9.38
N LEU A 10 -2.20 -3.15 -8.26
CA LEU A 10 -1.85 -3.66 -6.92
C LEU A 10 -3.12 -3.79 -6.09
N LEU A 11 -3.39 -4.98 -5.54
CA LEU A 11 -4.37 -5.17 -4.47
C LEU A 11 -3.66 -5.08 -3.13
N THR A 12 -4.19 -4.30 -2.19
CA THR A 12 -3.71 -4.27 -0.80
C THR A 12 -4.79 -4.75 0.14
N TYR A 13 -4.37 -5.45 1.19
CA TYR A 13 -5.24 -5.96 2.24
C TYR A 13 -4.79 -5.41 3.60
N TRP A 14 -5.60 -4.51 4.16
CA TRP A 14 -5.36 -3.88 5.46
C TRP A 14 -6.29 -4.48 6.49
N ARG A 15 -5.73 -5.07 7.55
CA ARG A 15 -6.50 -5.53 8.70
C ARG A 15 -6.43 -4.49 9.81
N VAL A 16 -7.57 -4.12 10.37
CA VAL A 16 -7.65 -3.21 11.50
C VAL A 16 -7.25 -3.96 12.77
N GLU A 17 -6.12 -3.60 13.36
CA GLU A 17 -5.59 -4.25 14.57
C GLU A 17 -5.86 -3.42 15.85
N SER A 18 -6.32 -2.17 15.71
CA SER A 18 -6.60 -1.26 16.82
C SER A 18 -7.85 -0.44 16.57
N ALA A 19 -8.59 -0.12 17.63
CA ALA A 19 -9.78 0.72 17.57
C ALA A 19 -9.47 2.21 17.33
N ALA A 20 -8.20 2.63 17.46
CA ALA A 20 -7.77 4.02 17.29
C ALA A 20 -7.36 4.33 15.84
N VAL A 21 -8.26 4.12 14.88
CA VAL A 21 -8.02 4.46 13.47
C VAL A 21 -8.22 5.97 13.28
N PRO A 22 -7.24 6.72 12.72
CA PRO A 22 -7.42 8.14 12.42
C PRO A 22 -8.56 8.39 11.43
N ASN A 23 -9.38 9.41 11.68
CA ASN A 23 -10.54 9.74 10.83
C ASN A 23 -10.16 10.24 9.43
N ASP A 24 -8.93 10.68 9.24
CA ASP A 24 -8.38 11.23 8.00
C ASP A 24 -7.30 10.32 7.39
N LEU A 25 -7.37 9.02 7.69
CA LEU A 25 -6.46 8.02 7.18
C LEU A 25 -6.48 7.95 5.65
N LYS A 26 -5.30 7.88 5.05
CA LYS A 26 -5.10 7.58 3.63
C LYS A 26 -4.01 6.51 3.45
N ALA A 27 -4.19 5.67 2.44
CA ALA A 27 -3.09 4.89 1.90
C ALA A 27 -2.40 5.69 0.79
N PHE A 28 -1.09 5.49 0.65
CA PHE A 28 -0.32 5.89 -0.51
C PHE A 28 0.33 4.66 -1.12
N VAL A 29 0.39 4.64 -2.45
CA VAL A 29 1.11 3.64 -3.23
C VAL A 29 1.89 4.38 -4.29
N HIS A 30 3.21 4.25 -4.26
CA HIS A 30 4.11 4.81 -5.26
C HIS A 30 4.76 3.67 -6.04
N LEU A 31 4.66 3.69 -7.37
CA LEU A 31 5.51 2.91 -8.25
C LEU A 31 6.83 3.65 -8.40
N LEU A 32 7.94 2.96 -8.18
CA LEU A 32 9.29 3.51 -8.30
C LEU A 32 9.95 3.07 -9.61
N ASP A 33 10.74 3.95 -10.21
CA ASP A 33 11.63 3.60 -11.31
C ASP A 33 12.99 3.04 -10.81
N ALA A 34 13.88 2.72 -11.75
CA ALA A 34 15.21 2.19 -11.46
C ALA A 34 16.14 3.19 -10.73
N GLN A 35 15.79 4.48 -10.70
CA GLN A 35 16.49 5.52 -9.95
C GLN A 35 15.89 5.73 -8.54
N GLY A 36 14.75 5.08 -8.25
CA GLY A 36 14.02 5.21 -6.99
C GLY A 36 13.06 6.40 -6.96
N GLU A 37 12.81 7.04 -8.11
CA GLU A 37 11.89 8.17 -8.26
C GLU A 37 10.46 7.67 -8.47
N ILE A 38 9.47 8.51 -8.13
CA ILE A 38 8.05 8.16 -8.28
C ILE A 38 7.67 8.24 -9.76
N ALA A 39 7.44 7.09 -10.38
CA ALA A 39 6.98 6.98 -11.76
C ALA A 39 5.45 7.08 -11.88
N ALA A 40 4.72 6.54 -10.91
CA ALA A 40 3.27 6.66 -10.80
C ALA A 40 2.85 6.59 -9.32
N GLN A 41 1.68 7.11 -8.99
CA GLN A 41 1.17 7.04 -7.61
C GLN A 41 -0.35 6.90 -7.55
N HIS A 42 -0.83 6.38 -6.43
CA HIS A 42 -2.23 6.35 -6.06
C HIS A 42 -2.38 6.63 -4.56
N ASP A 43 -3.18 7.64 -4.24
CA ASP A 43 -3.46 8.06 -2.87
C ASP A 43 -4.96 7.98 -2.59
N GLY A 44 -5.35 7.35 -1.49
CA GLY A 44 -6.76 7.25 -1.11
C GLY A 44 -7.05 6.20 -0.06
N TRP A 45 -8.29 6.22 0.42
CA TRP A 45 -8.82 5.23 1.36
C TRP A 45 -10.26 4.91 0.98
N ASP A 46 -10.53 3.64 0.68
CA ASP A 46 -11.82 3.21 0.11
C ASP A 46 -12.82 2.78 1.20
N ALA A 47 -12.56 3.13 2.45
CA ALA A 47 -13.44 2.88 3.58
C ALA A 47 -13.69 4.17 4.37
N VAL A 48 -14.73 4.21 5.19
CA VAL A 48 -14.96 5.31 6.13
C VAL A 48 -14.22 4.97 7.43
N PRO A 49 -13.12 5.67 7.80
CA PRO A 49 -12.31 5.25 8.95
C PRO A 49 -13.09 5.18 10.26
N ALA A 50 -14.06 6.08 10.45
CA ALA A 50 -14.90 6.16 11.64
C ALA A 50 -15.81 4.93 11.87
N THR A 51 -16.02 4.08 10.85
CA THR A 51 -16.86 2.88 10.98
C THR A 51 -16.05 1.61 11.23
N LEU A 52 -14.72 1.68 11.09
CA LEU A 52 -13.86 0.51 11.16
C LEU A 52 -13.80 -0.08 12.58
N GLN A 53 -13.91 -1.40 12.66
CA GLN A 53 -13.78 -2.19 13.87
C GLN A 53 -12.52 -3.07 13.81
N ILE A 54 -12.02 -3.46 14.99
CA ILE A 54 -10.91 -4.43 15.08
C ILE A 54 -11.33 -5.71 14.35
N GLY A 55 -10.46 -6.18 13.44
CA GLY A 55 -10.69 -7.36 12.61
C GLY A 55 -11.23 -7.06 11.22
N ASP A 56 -11.73 -5.86 10.95
CA ASP A 56 -12.14 -5.47 9.59
C ASP A 56 -10.98 -5.60 8.61
N ILE A 57 -11.30 -6.05 7.40
CA ILE A 57 -10.35 -6.17 6.29
C ILE A 57 -10.78 -5.20 5.18
N ILE A 58 -9.93 -4.22 4.89
CA ILE A 58 -10.09 -3.29 3.79
C ILE A 58 -9.27 -3.82 2.62
N ILE A 59 -9.94 -4.09 1.50
CA ILE A 59 -9.31 -4.48 0.24
C ILE A 59 -9.34 -3.27 -0.67
N GLN A 60 -8.17 -2.77 -1.06
CA GLN A 60 -8.07 -1.65 -1.99
C GLN A 60 -7.44 -2.07 -3.30
N ARG A 61 -7.99 -1.53 -4.38
CA ARG A 61 -7.47 -1.72 -5.73
C ARG A 61 -6.78 -0.45 -6.18
N HIS A 62 -5.48 -0.53 -6.37
CA HIS A 62 -4.67 0.57 -6.86
C HIS A 62 -4.37 0.35 -8.33
N LEU A 63 -4.80 1.30 -9.16
CA LEU A 63 -4.51 1.33 -10.58
C LEU A 63 -3.39 2.33 -10.83
N LEU A 64 -2.27 1.84 -11.32
CA LEU A 64 -1.09 2.64 -11.61
C LEU A 64 -0.66 2.40 -13.05
N ASP A 65 -0.28 3.47 -13.76
CA ASP A 65 0.34 3.32 -15.07
C ASP A 65 1.77 2.78 -14.90
N THR A 66 1.98 1.55 -15.35
CA THR A 66 3.28 0.86 -15.28
C THR A 66 3.98 0.83 -16.64
N ALA A 67 3.42 1.43 -17.69
CA ALA A 67 3.93 1.27 -19.06
C ALA A 67 5.37 1.79 -19.24
N ALA A 68 5.76 2.78 -18.45
CA ALA A 68 7.08 3.38 -18.50
C ALA A 68 8.13 2.69 -17.59
N VAL A 69 7.71 1.76 -16.74
CA VAL A 69 8.59 1.10 -15.76
C VAL A 69 8.80 -0.36 -16.15
N PRO A 70 10.03 -0.77 -16.51
CA PRO A 70 10.29 -2.16 -16.82
C PRO A 70 10.18 -3.03 -15.56
N PRO A 71 9.66 -4.27 -15.66
CA PRO A 71 9.71 -5.23 -14.56
C PRO A 71 11.15 -5.57 -14.14
N PRO A 72 11.38 -5.97 -12.87
CA PRO A 72 10.38 -6.07 -11.81
C PRO A 72 9.90 -4.69 -11.33
N LEU A 73 8.60 -4.58 -11.03
CA LEU A 73 8.01 -3.36 -10.50
C LEU A 73 8.26 -3.26 -8.99
N THR A 74 8.71 -2.10 -8.53
CA THR A 74 8.89 -1.81 -7.11
C THR A 74 7.83 -0.82 -6.64
N PHE A 75 7.04 -1.22 -5.65
CA PHE A 75 6.05 -0.37 -5.00
C PHE A 75 6.50 0.02 -3.60
N ARG A 76 6.32 1.30 -3.27
CA ARG A 76 6.43 1.82 -1.90
C ARG A 76 5.04 2.19 -1.43
N LEU A 77 4.58 1.59 -0.34
CA LEU A 77 3.24 1.85 0.19
C LEU A 77 3.20 2.00 1.69
N GLY A 78 2.21 2.71 2.19
CA GLY A 78 1.98 2.89 3.61
C GLY A 78 0.71 3.66 3.88
N LEU A 79 0.54 4.05 5.15
CA LEU A 79 -0.60 4.83 5.61
C LEU A 79 -0.14 6.19 6.15
N TYR A 80 -1.00 7.19 6.07
CA TYR A 80 -0.75 8.52 6.62
C TYR A 80 -2.04 9.21 7.05
N GLN A 81 -1.89 10.20 7.93
CA GLN A 81 -2.95 11.14 8.28
C GLN A 81 -2.95 12.30 7.29
N PHE A 82 -4.05 12.49 6.57
CA PHE A 82 -4.12 13.45 5.46
C PHE A 82 -3.91 14.90 5.89
N HIS A 83 -4.40 15.32 7.07
CA HIS A 83 -4.27 16.73 7.48
C HIS A 83 -2.86 17.09 7.94
N THR A 84 -2.14 16.14 8.53
CA THR A 84 -0.79 16.38 9.10
C THR A 84 0.32 15.90 8.18
N ASN A 85 0.00 15.11 7.14
CA ASN A 85 0.96 14.34 6.34
C ASN A 85 1.86 13.40 7.18
N GLN A 86 1.45 13.08 8.41
CA GLN A 86 2.21 12.19 9.27
C GLN A 86 2.04 10.74 8.81
N ARG A 87 3.16 10.07 8.52
CA ARG A 87 3.18 8.63 8.21
C ARG A 87 2.88 7.81 9.46
N LEU A 88 2.10 6.75 9.30
CA LEU A 88 1.92 5.74 10.34
C LEU A 88 3.09 4.77 10.27
N LEU A 89 3.55 4.34 11.44
CA LEU A 89 4.62 3.36 11.55
C LEU A 89 4.06 1.95 11.51
N THR A 90 4.77 1.05 10.85
CA THR A 90 4.59 -0.40 10.99
C THR A 90 5.00 -0.84 12.40
N ASN A 91 4.70 -2.09 12.74
CA ASN A 91 5.17 -2.70 14.00
C ASN A 91 6.70 -2.78 14.13
N THR A 92 7.43 -2.63 13.01
CA THR A 92 8.90 -2.56 12.97
C THR A 92 9.44 -1.12 12.99
N GLY A 93 8.57 -0.12 13.03
CA GLY A 93 8.94 1.30 13.03
C GLY A 93 9.18 1.89 11.63
N ALA A 94 8.87 1.17 10.56
CA ALA A 94 9.00 1.68 9.19
C ALA A 94 7.79 2.55 8.81
N GLU A 95 8.00 3.62 8.05
CA GLU A 95 6.92 4.48 7.55
C GLU A 95 6.22 3.93 6.29
N TRP A 96 6.83 2.93 5.65
CA TRP A 96 6.34 2.26 4.46
C TRP A 96 6.88 0.85 4.35
N LEU A 97 6.27 0.09 3.46
CA LEU A 97 6.71 -1.21 3.00
C LEU A 97 7.16 -1.09 1.55
N ILE A 98 8.14 -1.93 1.18
CA ILE A 98 8.54 -2.14 -0.21
C ILE A 98 7.97 -3.48 -0.65
N VAL A 99 7.33 -3.48 -1.81
CA VAL A 99 6.77 -4.66 -2.46
C VAL A 99 7.35 -4.71 -3.87
N GLU A 100 8.01 -5.82 -4.20
CA GLU A 100 8.58 -6.04 -5.52
C GLU A 100 7.81 -7.16 -6.22
N THR A 101 7.52 -6.99 -7.51
CA THR A 101 6.97 -8.08 -8.31
C THR A 101 8.08 -9.03 -8.69
N SER A 102 8.01 -10.28 -8.31
CA SER A 102 8.85 -11.32 -8.91
C SER A 102 8.37 -11.63 -10.33
N ASP A 103 9.30 -11.95 -11.26
CA ASP A 103 8.99 -12.44 -12.62
C ASP A 103 8.13 -13.72 -12.63
N LYS A 104 8.01 -14.38 -11.47
CA LYS A 104 7.05 -15.46 -11.20
C LYS A 104 6.03 -14.92 -10.20
N GLY A 105 4.75 -14.98 -10.54
CA GLY A 105 3.66 -14.53 -9.65
C GLY A 105 3.86 -15.02 -8.21
N LEU A 106 3.79 -14.04 -7.31
CA LEU A 106 3.75 -14.06 -5.84
C LEU A 106 3.88 -15.42 -5.13
N GLU A 107 5.07 -15.71 -4.60
CA GLU A 107 5.24 -16.60 -3.46
C GLU A 107 5.15 -15.78 -2.17
N THR A 108 4.11 -16.02 -1.37
CA THR A 108 4.01 -15.50 -0.01
C THR A 108 4.95 -16.30 0.89
N ASN A 109 6.05 -15.70 1.34
CA ASN A 109 6.93 -16.30 2.33
C ASN A 109 6.50 -15.83 3.74
N ASP A 110 5.53 -16.53 4.33
CA ASP A 110 5.31 -16.48 5.78
C ASP A 110 6.31 -17.45 6.43
N GLN A 111 7.27 -16.90 7.17
CA GLN A 111 8.10 -17.61 8.15
C GLN A 111 7.63 -17.24 9.55
#